data_AF-A0A8H2VGD7-F1
#
_entry.id   AF-A0A8H2VGD7-F1
#
_cell.length_a   1.000
_cell.length_b   1.000
_cell.length_c   1.000
_cell.angle_alpha   90.00
_cell.angle_beta   90.00
_cell.angle_gamma   90.00
#
_symmetry.space_group_name_H-M   'P 1'
#
loop_
_entity.id
_entity.type
_entity.pdbx_description
1 polymer ?
#
loop_
_entity_poly.entity_id
_entity_poly.type
_entity_poly.pdbx_seq_one_letter_code
_entity_poly.pdbx_strand_id
1 'polypeptide(L)'
;MSESNEEMNQDQKKDVFFETSPAIGSKDGIATLESNKRNLEEDSLENNKNKLSKINSHNNSHTTEITDSHFIDFKIRLLRHINQTLPYEETKIYSYLTETRQEVSRILKQSIIQKESHSAIMVGPRNSYKSSLINNELRYLSQDHSDQFIVVRLNGLIHSEQTAIKSIALQLELELKRLNQDQTTSADDSIDVSTGSLTEIFEKILKLLDATKTHENKDGSESAKVSVVFVFDEIDTFAGPVRQTLLYNLFDMVEHSVVPVCIIGTTTKLNISEFLEKRVRSRFSQRVIYVPEPNDLDDFVIASGESLSPMIPRTSDDEVVYLKKWNDKIDILLKDESSPLFLEVHRNYETFKSQTVFRNSLLPLVSGCSNFEELQDAITTCKAITNYSINQYQNDSTAIVQTLSDLELVILIAAARTILKSRDESTNFNITYVEYSNIIKSLNARIPSTNNLNSTTDKILDNLIKLWSKEDVKNVWETLQEFKFLTEKGAMGLRESSLAVFYASNYLIQTTTIPFDLRTYNMQITLHDLRGVVSKSSMFYPWTQL
;
A
#
# COMPACT_ATOMS: atom_id res chain seq x y z
N MET A 1 44.63 48.17 -27.81
CA MET A 1 44.50 49.37 -28.66
C MET A 1 43.10 49.34 -29.25
N SER A 2 42.26 50.28 -28.80
CA SER A 2 41.21 51.02 -29.54
C SER A 2 40.66 50.40 -30.83
N GLU A 3 39.40 49.97 -30.88
CA GLU A 3 38.16 50.77 -31.14
C GLU A 3 37.84 50.97 -32.62
N SER A 4 36.52 50.89 -32.89
CA SER A 4 35.74 51.40 -34.02
C SER A 4 35.47 50.54 -35.27
N ASN A 5 34.21 50.12 -35.35
CA ASN A 5 33.22 50.34 -36.43
C ASN A 5 33.18 49.53 -37.74
N GLU A 6 31.93 49.13 -38.01
CA GLU A 6 31.20 49.08 -39.29
C GLU A 6 31.24 47.83 -40.19
N GLU A 7 30.08 47.16 -40.14
CA GLU A 7 29.23 46.74 -41.28
C GLU A 7 29.43 45.42 -42.05
N MET A 8 28.32 44.67 -42.02
CA MET A 8 27.60 43.95 -43.10
C MET A 8 27.79 42.45 -43.37
N ASN A 9 26.61 41.79 -43.33
CA ASN A 9 26.09 40.66 -44.13
C ASN A 9 26.51 39.22 -43.74
N GLN A 10 25.64 38.21 -43.68
CA GLN A 10 24.20 38.10 -43.96
C GLN A 10 23.65 36.76 -43.39
N ASP A 11 22.32 36.76 -43.19
CA ASP A 11 21.37 35.64 -43.27
C ASP A 11 20.79 34.93 -42.01
N GLN A 12 19.56 35.40 -41.70
CA GLN A 12 18.29 34.65 -41.67
C GLN A 12 17.90 33.83 -40.43
N LYS A 13 17.02 34.44 -39.61
CA LYS A 13 15.77 33.82 -39.11
C LYS A 13 14.68 34.90 -39.05
N LYS A 14 13.58 34.67 -39.77
CA LYS A 14 12.38 35.54 -39.80
C LYS A 14 11.28 34.96 -38.91
N ASP A 15 10.69 35.85 -38.12
CA ASP A 15 9.33 35.81 -37.57
C ASP A 15 8.26 36.04 -38.65
N VAL A 16 7.01 35.64 -38.36
CA VAL A 16 5.76 36.39 -38.65
C VAL A 16 4.73 35.99 -37.56
N PHE A 17 4.53 36.79 -36.50
CA PHE A 17 3.53 37.86 -36.28
C PHE A 17 2.04 37.47 -36.31
N PHE A 18 1.30 37.82 -35.24
CA PHE A 18 0.34 38.94 -35.25
C PHE A 18 -0.21 39.27 -33.83
N GLU A 19 -0.05 40.52 -33.42
CA GLU A 19 -0.82 41.20 -32.36
C GLU A 19 -1.98 42.00 -32.98
N THR A 20 -3.10 42.18 -32.26
CA THR A 20 -3.70 43.49 -31.89
C THR A 20 -5.06 43.34 -31.16
N SER A 21 -5.24 44.17 -30.12
CA SER A 21 -6.29 44.28 -29.07
C SER A 21 -7.67 44.83 -29.54
N PRO A 22 -8.63 45.32 -28.69
CA PRO A 22 -8.98 45.12 -27.27
C PRO A 22 -10.50 44.85 -27.01
N ALA A 23 -10.89 44.77 -25.74
CA ALA A 23 -12.24 44.51 -25.21
C ALA A 23 -13.27 45.67 -25.36
N ILE A 24 -14.55 45.32 -25.59
CA ILE A 24 -15.80 46.02 -25.16
C ILE A 24 -16.85 44.92 -24.88
N GLY A 25 -17.59 45.04 -23.77
CA GLY A 25 -18.38 43.95 -23.18
C GLY A 25 -19.86 43.81 -23.59
N SER A 26 -20.46 42.73 -23.12
CA SER A 26 -21.85 42.65 -22.60
C SER A 26 -22.10 41.24 -22.07
N LYS A 27 -22.38 41.15 -20.77
CA LYS A 27 -22.90 39.96 -20.09
C LYS A 27 -24.36 39.82 -20.53
N ASP A 28 -24.73 38.64 -21.06
CA ASP A 28 -26.12 38.09 -21.05
C ASP A 28 -26.27 36.75 -21.82
N GLY A 29 -25.20 36.21 -22.42
CA GLY A 29 -25.29 34.98 -23.25
C GLY A 29 -24.93 33.64 -22.61
N ILE A 30 -24.53 33.58 -21.33
CA ILE A 30 -23.92 32.36 -20.76
C ILE A 30 -24.91 31.49 -19.97
N ALA A 31 -26.01 32.05 -19.47
CA ALA A 31 -26.97 31.32 -18.63
C ALA A 31 -27.91 30.37 -19.41
N THR A 32 -28.07 30.56 -20.72
CA THR A 32 -29.02 29.79 -21.56
C THR A 32 -28.41 28.56 -22.24
N LEU A 33 -27.08 28.39 -22.20
CA LEU A 33 -26.39 27.22 -22.76
C LEU A 33 -26.15 26.10 -21.74
N GLU A 34 -26.09 26.42 -20.44
CA GLU A 34 -25.93 25.41 -19.37
C GLU A 34 -27.24 24.76 -18.93
N SER A 35 -28.39 25.37 -19.19
CA SER A 35 -29.71 24.76 -18.93
C SER A 35 -30.07 23.74 -20.00
N ASN A 36 -29.75 24.00 -21.26
CA ASN A 36 -30.04 23.09 -22.38
C ASN A 36 -29.15 21.83 -22.40
N LYS A 37 -27.94 21.87 -21.82
CA LYS A 37 -27.11 20.67 -21.65
C LYS A 37 -27.59 19.75 -20.52
N ARG A 38 -28.11 20.31 -19.42
CA ARG A 38 -28.65 19.53 -18.30
C ARG A 38 -29.93 18.77 -18.67
N ASN A 39 -30.82 19.39 -19.45
CA ASN A 39 -32.07 18.75 -19.86
C ASN A 39 -31.87 17.58 -20.86
N LEU A 40 -30.83 17.63 -21.71
CA LEU A 40 -30.53 16.54 -22.65
C LEU A 40 -29.85 15.34 -21.96
N GLU A 41 -29.15 15.56 -20.85
CA GLU A 41 -28.57 14.47 -20.06
C GLU A 41 -29.63 13.77 -19.19
N GLU A 42 -30.60 14.51 -18.63
CA GLU A 42 -31.71 13.93 -17.85
C GLU A 42 -32.65 13.06 -18.70
N ASP A 43 -33.01 13.48 -19.93
CA ASP A 43 -33.84 12.69 -20.85
C ASP A 43 -33.15 11.40 -21.36
N SER A 44 -31.82 11.39 -21.39
CA SER A 44 -31.03 10.20 -21.75
C SER A 44 -30.91 9.19 -20.60
N LEU A 45 -30.98 9.67 -19.34
CA LEU A 45 -30.96 8.86 -18.12
C LEU A 45 -32.33 8.24 -17.84
N GLU A 46 -33.44 8.94 -18.11
CA GLU A 46 -34.80 8.39 -17.96
C GLU A 46 -35.13 7.33 -19.01
N ASN A 47 -34.70 7.52 -20.26
CA ASN A 47 -34.89 6.51 -21.31
C ASN A 47 -34.07 5.23 -21.08
N ASN A 48 -32.90 5.33 -20.43
CA ASN A 48 -32.11 4.17 -20.02
C ASN A 48 -32.70 3.47 -18.79
N LYS A 49 -33.28 4.21 -17.83
CA LYS A 49 -34.05 3.61 -16.71
C LYS A 49 -35.28 2.85 -17.18
N ASN A 50 -35.99 3.37 -18.18
CA ASN A 50 -37.18 2.71 -18.76
C ASN A 50 -36.86 1.52 -19.67
N LYS A 51 -35.65 1.43 -20.22
CA LYS A 51 -35.16 0.22 -20.91
C LYS A 51 -34.67 -0.84 -19.93
N LEU A 52 -34.03 -0.47 -18.82
CA LEU A 52 -33.65 -1.43 -17.77
C LEU A 52 -34.87 -2.03 -17.04
N SER A 53 -35.93 -1.25 -16.83
CA SER A 53 -37.15 -1.75 -16.18
C SER A 53 -37.95 -2.74 -17.04
N LYS A 54 -37.93 -2.59 -18.37
CA LYS A 54 -38.60 -3.53 -19.28
C LYS A 54 -37.82 -4.84 -19.49
N ILE A 55 -36.48 -4.81 -19.43
CA ILE A 55 -35.66 -6.03 -19.52
C ILE A 55 -35.80 -6.90 -18.25
N ASN A 56 -36.03 -6.30 -17.09
CA ASN A 56 -36.25 -7.03 -15.83
C ASN A 56 -37.65 -7.68 -15.71
N SER A 57 -38.58 -7.41 -16.63
CA SER A 57 -39.94 -7.97 -16.58
C SER A 57 -40.11 -9.32 -17.28
N HIS A 58 -39.10 -9.79 -18.04
CA HIS A 58 -39.19 -11.03 -18.83
C HIS A 58 -38.22 -12.16 -18.44
N ASN A 59 -37.47 -12.02 -17.35
CA ASN A 59 -36.58 -13.10 -16.86
C ASN A 59 -36.91 -13.64 -15.45
N ASN A 60 -38.04 -13.26 -14.85
CA ASN A 60 -38.48 -13.83 -13.57
C ASN A 60 -39.34 -15.09 -13.75
N SER A 61 -38.71 -16.14 -14.25
CA SER A 61 -39.29 -17.48 -14.15
C SER A 61 -38.23 -18.57 -14.00
N HIS A 62 -37.20 -18.37 -13.17
CA HIS A 62 -36.43 -19.46 -12.56
C HIS A 62 -35.76 -18.98 -11.25
N THR A 63 -36.44 -19.25 -10.13
CA THR A 63 -35.88 -19.61 -8.80
C THR A 63 -34.52 -19.01 -8.41
N THR A 64 -34.52 -17.98 -7.55
CA THR A 64 -33.70 -17.95 -6.32
C THR A 64 -34.37 -17.04 -5.29
N GLU A 65 -34.32 -17.51 -4.06
CA GLU A 65 -35.08 -17.04 -2.91
C GLU A 65 -34.67 -15.63 -2.48
N ILE A 66 -35.60 -14.97 -1.78
CA ILE A 66 -35.41 -13.73 -1.05
C ILE A 66 -34.13 -13.88 -0.20
N THR A 67 -33.05 -13.18 -0.55
CA THR A 67 -31.89 -13.06 0.34
C THR A 67 -32.37 -12.34 1.59
N ASP A 68 -32.34 -13.02 2.73
CA ASP A 68 -32.77 -12.46 4.01
C ASP A 68 -32.06 -11.12 4.25
N SER A 69 -32.83 -10.04 4.37
CA SER A 69 -32.29 -8.70 4.68
C SER A 69 -31.40 -8.73 5.93
N HIS A 70 -31.69 -9.65 6.85
CA HIS A 70 -30.93 -9.89 8.08
C HIS A 70 -29.56 -10.54 7.84
N PHE A 71 -29.42 -11.41 6.82
CA PHE A 71 -28.12 -11.98 6.45
C PHE A 71 -27.21 -10.93 5.81
N ILE A 72 -27.78 -10.02 5.01
CA ILE A 72 -27.02 -8.92 4.40
C ILE A 72 -26.49 -7.98 5.49
N ASP A 73 -27.30 -7.63 6.50
CA ASP A 73 -26.82 -6.82 7.62
C ASP A 73 -25.73 -7.53 8.44
N PHE A 74 -25.92 -8.83 8.73
CA PHE A 74 -24.89 -9.66 9.37
C PHE A 74 -23.58 -9.66 8.56
N LYS A 75 -23.66 -9.85 7.25
CA LYS A 75 -22.50 -9.84 6.34
C LYS A 75 -21.80 -8.48 6.35
N ILE A 76 -22.54 -7.38 6.28
CA ILE A 76 -21.99 -6.02 6.37
C ILE A 76 -21.29 -5.82 7.72
N ARG A 77 -21.89 -6.29 8.82
CA ARG A 77 -21.28 -6.22 10.15
C ARG A 77 -20.01 -7.04 10.25
N LEU A 78 -20.00 -8.28 9.75
CA LEU A 78 -18.82 -9.14 9.72
C LEU A 78 -17.69 -8.51 8.89
N LEU A 79 -18.01 -7.93 7.73
CA LEU A 79 -17.04 -7.21 6.90
C LEU A 79 -16.50 -5.95 7.59
N ARG A 80 -17.36 -5.19 8.31
CA ARG A 80 -16.91 -4.05 9.13
C ARG A 80 -16.02 -4.49 10.28
N HIS A 81 -16.32 -5.64 10.90
CA HIS A 81 -15.51 -6.23 11.96
C HIS A 81 -14.11 -6.62 11.47
N ILE A 82 -14.04 -7.38 10.37
CA ILE A 82 -12.77 -7.80 9.76
C ILE A 82 -11.92 -6.58 9.37
N ASN A 83 -12.56 -5.51 8.89
CA ASN A 83 -11.88 -4.26 8.55
C ASN A 83 -11.62 -3.32 9.73
N GLN A 84 -12.01 -3.68 10.96
CA GLN A 84 -11.91 -2.86 12.16
C GLN A 84 -12.58 -1.47 12.03
N THR A 85 -13.62 -1.37 11.21
CA THR A 85 -14.37 -0.12 10.98
C THR A 85 -15.63 0.01 11.84
N LEU A 86 -15.86 -0.95 12.74
CA LEU A 86 -16.97 -0.90 13.69
C LEU A 86 -16.89 0.33 14.62
N PRO A 87 -18.04 0.77 15.15
CA PRO A 87 -18.09 1.73 16.25
C PRO A 87 -17.26 1.22 17.43
N TYR A 88 -16.61 2.13 18.15
CA TYR A 88 -15.68 1.82 19.23
C TYR A 88 -16.28 0.87 20.31
N GLU A 89 -17.58 0.96 20.62
CA GLU A 89 -18.29 0.09 21.59
C GLU A 89 -18.22 -1.39 21.24
N GLU A 90 -18.11 -1.68 19.94
CA GLU A 90 -18.17 -3.03 19.37
C GLU A 90 -16.80 -3.52 18.90
N THR A 91 -15.76 -2.67 18.99
CA THR A 91 -14.40 -3.06 18.59
C THR A 91 -13.73 -3.88 19.67
N LYS A 92 -13.66 -5.20 19.45
CA LYS A 92 -12.84 -6.08 20.28
C LYS A 92 -11.37 -5.95 19.87
N ILE A 93 -10.53 -5.53 20.81
CA ILE A 93 -9.07 -5.54 20.64
C ILE A 93 -8.56 -6.93 21.02
N TYR A 94 -7.53 -7.40 20.31
CA TYR A 94 -6.93 -8.69 20.57
C TYR A 94 -6.38 -8.80 21.99
N SER A 95 -6.57 -9.96 22.62
CA SER A 95 -6.15 -10.23 23.99
C SER A 95 -4.69 -9.83 24.25
N TYR A 96 -3.78 -10.24 23.37
CA TYR A 96 -2.34 -9.97 23.48
C TYR A 96 -1.95 -8.48 23.35
N LEU A 97 -2.84 -7.61 22.83
CA LEU A 97 -2.59 -6.17 22.70
C LEU A 97 -3.16 -5.36 23.87
N THR A 98 -3.88 -5.99 24.79
CA THR A 98 -4.62 -5.29 25.86
C THR A 98 -3.71 -4.46 26.75
N GLU A 99 -2.53 -4.97 27.10
CA GLU A 99 -1.57 -4.25 27.94
C GLU A 99 -1.06 -2.97 27.26
N THR A 100 -0.65 -3.07 25.99
CA THR A 100 -0.19 -1.90 25.23
C THR A 100 -1.29 -0.86 25.02
N ARG A 101 -2.53 -1.32 24.81
CA ARG A 101 -3.70 -0.45 24.76
C ARG A 101 -3.87 0.31 26.06
N GLN A 102 -3.81 -0.37 27.21
CA GLN A 102 -3.96 0.26 28.52
C GLN A 102 -2.85 1.28 28.77
N GLU A 103 -1.61 0.99 28.35
CA GLU A 103 -0.51 1.95 28.46
C GLU A 103 -0.76 3.21 27.63
N VAL A 104 -1.13 3.05 26.35
CA VAL A 104 -1.46 4.19 25.46
C VAL A 104 -2.66 4.97 25.98
N SER A 105 -3.71 4.27 26.44
CA SER A 105 -4.90 4.87 27.05
C SER A 105 -4.54 5.69 28.28
N ARG A 106 -3.65 5.17 29.13
CA ARG A 106 -3.15 5.88 30.30
C ARG A 106 -2.44 7.17 29.90
N ILE A 107 -1.50 7.12 28.95
CA ILE A 107 -0.77 8.32 28.50
C ILE A 107 -1.72 9.37 27.93
N LEU A 108 -2.66 8.96 27.07
CA LEU A 108 -3.65 9.86 26.47
C LEU A 108 -4.57 10.47 27.53
N LYS A 109 -5.09 9.68 28.46
CA LYS A 109 -5.93 10.17 29.57
C LYS A 109 -5.19 11.13 30.49
N GLN A 110 -3.93 10.84 30.83
CA GLN A 110 -3.11 11.75 31.61
C GLN A 110 -2.88 13.07 30.86
N SER A 111 -2.61 13.03 29.56
CA SER A 111 -2.39 14.26 28.79
C SER A 111 -3.66 15.09 28.56
N ILE A 112 -4.81 14.44 28.35
CA ILE A 112 -6.08 15.13 28.07
C ILE A 112 -6.76 15.60 29.37
N ILE A 113 -6.83 14.75 30.40
CA ILE A 113 -7.57 15.04 31.64
C ILE A 113 -6.66 15.76 32.65
N GLN A 114 -5.45 15.23 32.90
CA GLN A 114 -4.52 15.81 33.89
C GLN A 114 -3.67 16.95 33.31
N LYS A 115 -3.76 17.19 31.99
CA LYS A 115 -3.04 18.27 31.29
C LYS A 115 -1.53 18.17 31.43
N GLU A 116 -1.01 16.95 31.43
CA GLU A 116 0.42 16.69 31.42
C GLU A 116 0.95 16.59 29.98
N SER A 117 2.14 17.14 29.74
CA SER A 117 2.84 16.98 28.46
C SER A 117 3.62 15.68 28.45
N HIS A 118 3.36 14.82 27.48
CA HIS A 118 4.00 13.50 27.35
C HIS A 118 4.48 13.27 25.93
N SER A 119 5.63 12.63 25.78
CA SER A 119 6.07 12.06 24.51
C SER A 119 6.19 10.55 24.65
N ALA A 120 5.75 9.80 23.64
CA ALA A 120 5.87 8.36 23.57
C ALA A 120 6.07 7.91 22.13
N ILE A 121 6.84 6.85 21.92
CA ILE A 121 7.03 6.25 20.59
C ILE A 121 6.61 4.78 20.65
N MET A 122 5.63 4.41 19.84
CA MET A 122 5.20 3.04 19.59
C MET A 122 6.08 2.41 18.51
N VAL A 123 6.68 1.29 18.86
CA VAL A 123 7.62 0.55 18.01
C VAL A 123 7.08 -0.85 17.78
N GLY A 124 7.00 -1.26 16.52
CA GLY A 124 6.61 -2.61 16.15
C GLY A 124 6.58 -2.77 14.62
N PRO A 125 6.48 -3.99 14.11
CA PRO A 125 6.48 -4.21 12.67
C PRO A 125 5.32 -3.52 11.95
N ARG A 126 5.34 -3.64 10.62
CA ARG A 126 4.19 -3.24 9.80
C ARG A 126 3.03 -4.17 10.11
N ASN A 127 1.81 -3.64 10.04
CA ASN A 127 0.56 -4.36 10.28
C ASN A 127 0.34 -4.85 11.73
N SER A 128 1.04 -4.27 12.72
CA SER A 128 0.87 -4.57 14.15
C SER A 128 -0.16 -3.66 14.85
N TYR A 129 -1.18 -3.16 14.14
CA TYR A 129 -2.29 -2.37 14.71
C TYR A 129 -1.93 -1.07 15.46
N LYS A 130 -0.70 -0.56 15.34
CA LYS A 130 -0.24 0.69 15.99
C LYS A 130 -1.21 1.86 15.82
N SER A 131 -1.46 2.24 14.56
CA SER A 131 -2.35 3.37 14.26
C SER A 131 -3.82 3.04 14.59
N SER A 132 -4.24 1.77 14.48
CA SER A 132 -5.59 1.32 14.86
C SER A 132 -5.84 1.49 16.36
N LEU A 133 -4.86 1.11 17.21
CA LEU A 133 -4.91 1.30 18.66
C LEU A 133 -5.06 2.76 19.05
N ILE A 134 -4.22 3.63 18.49
CA ILE A 134 -4.29 5.08 18.74
C ILE A 134 -5.65 5.63 18.28
N ASN A 135 -6.13 5.25 17.11
CA ASN A 135 -7.41 5.70 16.58
C ASN A 135 -8.59 5.25 17.44
N ASN A 136 -8.54 4.04 17.97
CA ASN A 136 -9.59 3.52 18.84
C ASN A 136 -9.65 4.33 20.15
N GLU A 137 -8.51 4.54 20.81
CA GLU A 137 -8.47 5.34 22.05
C GLU A 137 -8.86 6.80 21.82
N LEU A 138 -8.46 7.41 20.70
CA LEU A 138 -8.89 8.77 20.36
C LEU A 138 -10.40 8.86 20.09
N ARG A 139 -10.99 7.84 19.46
CA ARG A 139 -12.45 7.76 19.26
C ARG A 139 -13.18 7.63 20.59
N TYR A 140 -12.68 6.79 21.49
CA TYR A 140 -13.22 6.64 22.84
C TYR A 140 -13.18 7.96 23.62
N LEU A 141 -12.05 8.66 23.62
CA LEU A 141 -11.92 9.94 24.32
C LEU A 141 -12.70 11.08 23.66
N SER A 142 -12.91 11.01 22.34
CA SER A 142 -13.67 12.02 21.60
C SER A 142 -15.15 12.07 21.98
N GLN A 143 -15.71 11.04 22.60
CA GLN A 143 -17.12 11.05 23.01
C GLN A 143 -17.32 11.68 24.37
N ASP A 144 -16.42 11.38 25.30
CA ASP A 144 -16.46 11.93 26.65
C ASP A 144 -15.94 13.38 26.66
N HIS A 145 -14.98 13.71 25.77
CA HIS A 145 -14.19 14.94 25.83
C HIS A 145 -13.91 15.57 24.45
N SER A 146 -14.93 15.69 23.58
CA SER A 146 -14.77 16.23 22.21
C SER A 146 -14.08 17.60 22.14
N ASP A 147 -14.34 18.49 23.11
CA ASP A 147 -13.93 19.90 23.04
C ASP A 147 -12.64 20.20 23.85
N GLN A 148 -12.06 19.16 24.46
CA GLN A 148 -10.91 19.31 25.37
C GLN A 148 -9.56 19.10 24.67
N PHE A 149 -9.53 18.49 23.49
CA PHE A 149 -8.30 18.21 22.77
C PHE A 149 -8.43 18.36 21.25
N ILE A 150 -7.31 18.68 20.61
CA ILE A 150 -7.16 18.75 19.16
C ILE A 150 -6.20 17.66 18.72
N VAL A 151 -6.52 16.94 17.66
CA VAL A 151 -5.65 15.89 17.09
C VAL A 151 -5.01 16.40 15.81
N VAL A 152 -3.68 16.39 15.76
CA VAL A 152 -2.89 16.70 14.57
C VAL A 152 -2.22 15.42 14.10
N ARG A 153 -2.43 15.05 12.83
CA ARG A 153 -1.90 13.82 12.23
C ARG A 153 -0.89 14.13 11.16
N LEU A 154 0.28 13.52 11.27
CA LEU A 154 1.37 13.71 10.34
C LEU A 154 1.90 12.35 9.93
N ASN A 155 2.02 12.13 8.63
CA ASN A 155 2.66 10.94 8.08
C ASN A 155 4.03 11.31 7.49
N GLY A 156 5.07 10.62 7.91
CA GLY A 156 6.46 10.84 7.50
C GLY A 156 6.80 10.43 6.07
N LEU A 157 5.93 9.68 5.39
CA LEU A 157 6.06 9.35 3.97
C LEU A 157 5.48 10.45 3.07
N ILE A 158 4.45 11.15 3.55
CA ILE A 158 3.77 12.22 2.80
C ILE A 158 4.46 13.56 3.05
N HIS A 159 4.84 13.82 4.31
CA HIS A 159 5.35 15.11 4.73
C HIS A 159 6.88 15.08 4.86
N SER A 160 7.55 15.93 4.09
CA SER A 160 8.88 16.44 4.43
C SER A 160 8.82 17.39 5.64
N GLU A 161 9.96 17.68 6.29
CA GLU A 161 9.99 18.58 7.45
C GLU A 161 9.31 19.93 7.20
N GLN A 162 9.55 20.56 6.04
CA GLN A 162 8.97 21.87 5.71
C GLN A 162 7.46 21.79 5.45
N THR A 163 7.01 20.74 4.76
CA THR A 163 5.59 20.52 4.49
C THR A 163 4.83 20.09 5.74
N ALA A 164 5.49 19.40 6.68
CA ALA A 164 4.91 19.00 7.95
C ALA A 164 4.49 20.23 8.77
N ILE A 165 5.34 21.25 8.86
CA ILE A 165 5.03 22.48 9.60
C ILE A 165 3.82 23.20 9.00
N LYS A 166 3.75 23.30 7.68
CA LYS A 166 2.58 23.88 6.99
C LYS A 166 1.31 23.07 7.23
N SER A 167 1.41 21.74 7.21
CA SER A 167 0.27 20.85 7.50
C SER A 167 -0.20 20.97 8.95
N ILE A 168 0.73 21.08 9.92
CA ILE A 168 0.39 21.33 11.32
C ILE A 168 -0.39 22.64 11.43
N ALA A 169 0.11 23.70 10.81
CA ALA A 169 -0.54 25.01 10.87
C ALA A 169 -1.97 24.95 10.31
N LEU A 170 -2.13 24.34 9.13
CA LEU A 170 -3.43 24.20 8.48
C LEU A 170 -4.40 23.31 9.29
N GLN A 171 -3.94 22.19 9.84
CA GLN A 171 -4.79 21.32 10.67
C GLN A 171 -5.23 22.00 11.95
N LEU A 172 -4.32 22.72 12.62
CA LEU A 172 -4.65 23.48 13.83
C LEU A 172 -5.63 24.63 13.53
N GLU A 173 -5.45 25.35 12.43
CA GLU A 173 -6.37 26.43 12.03
C GLU A 173 -7.78 25.90 11.74
N LEU A 174 -7.89 24.75 11.05
CA LEU A 174 -9.18 24.11 10.77
C LEU A 174 -9.88 23.65 12.05
N GLU A 175 -9.15 23.03 12.97
CA GLU A 175 -9.72 22.58 14.24
C GLU A 175 -10.07 23.74 15.18
N LEU A 176 -9.29 24.83 15.16
CA LEU A 176 -9.64 26.07 15.84
C LEU A 176 -10.93 26.70 15.27
N LYS A 177 -11.07 26.75 13.94
CA LYS A 177 -12.31 27.22 13.30
C LYS A 177 -13.50 26.35 13.69
N ARG A 178 -13.32 25.03 13.79
CA ARG A 178 -14.35 24.10 14.23
C ARG A 178 -14.77 24.34 15.68
N LEU A 179 -13.82 24.55 16.59
CA LEU A 179 -14.11 24.84 18.00
C LEU A 179 -14.76 26.22 18.19
N ASN A 180 -14.41 27.20 17.36
CA ASN A 180 -14.93 28.56 17.44
C ASN A 180 -16.25 28.78 16.68
N GLN A 181 -16.73 27.80 15.90
CA GLN A 181 -17.99 27.91 15.13
C GLN A 181 -19.25 28.09 16.02
N ASP A 182 -19.17 27.80 17.32
CA ASP A 182 -20.24 28.07 18.28
C ASP A 182 -20.27 29.53 18.81
N GLN A 183 -19.25 30.34 18.50
CA GLN A 183 -19.23 31.76 18.86
C GLN A 183 -19.30 32.63 17.60
N THR A 184 -20.45 33.30 17.43
CA THR A 184 -20.63 34.36 16.45
C THR A 184 -19.73 35.54 16.78
N THR A 185 -18.48 35.51 16.33
CA THR A 185 -17.61 36.68 16.32
C THR A 185 -17.17 36.97 14.90
N SER A 186 -17.64 38.13 14.44
CA SER A 186 -17.23 39.00 13.33
C SER A 186 -16.01 38.58 12.51
N ALA A 187 -16.19 38.62 11.20
CA ALA A 187 -15.32 38.19 10.11
C ALA A 187 -14.02 39.02 9.89
N ASP A 188 -13.45 39.66 10.92
CA ASP A 188 -12.29 40.56 10.76
C ASP A 188 -10.98 40.12 11.45
N ASP A 189 -10.97 39.03 12.22
CA ASP A 189 -9.73 38.45 12.81
C ASP A 189 -9.26 37.18 12.07
N SER A 190 -9.38 37.16 10.74
CA SER A 190 -8.58 36.22 9.93
C SER A 190 -7.13 36.70 9.93
N ILE A 191 -6.44 36.51 11.06
CA ILE A 191 -5.00 36.64 11.14
C ILE A 191 -4.43 35.75 10.04
N ASP A 192 -3.68 36.34 9.11
CA ASP A 192 -2.90 35.65 8.08
C ASP A 192 -1.82 34.77 8.75
N VAL A 193 -2.24 33.68 9.39
CA VAL A 193 -1.39 32.69 10.08
C VAL A 193 -0.39 32.05 9.10
N SER A 194 -0.63 32.16 7.79
CA SER A 194 0.24 31.63 6.74
C SER A 194 1.41 32.53 6.34
N THR A 195 1.58 33.72 6.93
CA THR A 195 2.67 34.65 6.57
C THR A 195 3.71 34.77 7.70
N GLY A 196 4.88 34.14 7.52
CA GLY A 196 5.98 34.19 8.49
C GLY A 196 7.02 33.09 8.30
N SER A 197 8.11 33.14 9.08
CA SER A 197 9.06 32.02 9.18
C SER A 197 8.37 30.78 9.77
N LEU A 198 8.81 29.58 9.41
CA LEU A 198 8.19 28.31 9.82
C LEU A 198 8.06 28.17 11.35
N THR A 199 9.05 28.65 12.11
CA THR A 199 9.04 28.65 13.58
C THR A 199 8.12 29.73 14.16
N GLU A 200 8.04 30.88 13.49
CA GLU A 200 7.20 31.99 13.90
C GLU A 200 5.71 31.68 13.73
N ILE A 201 5.35 30.96 12.64
CA ILE A 201 3.99 30.43 12.43
C ILE A 201 3.62 29.50 13.58
N PHE A 202 4.52 28.58 13.95
CA PHE A 202 4.29 27.63 15.03
C PHE A 202 4.12 28.32 16.39
N GLU A 203 5.01 29.26 16.73
CA GLU A 203 4.88 30.05 17.96
C GLU A 203 3.63 30.92 17.99
N LYS A 204 3.26 31.56 16.86
CA LYS A 204 2.03 32.35 16.75
C LYS A 204 0.80 31.49 17.01
N ILE A 205 0.75 30.27 16.49
CA ILE A 205 -0.38 29.35 16.68
C ILE A 205 -0.47 28.87 18.12
N LEU A 206 0.66 28.52 18.75
CA LEU A 206 0.66 28.15 20.17
C LEU A 206 0.23 29.30 21.07
N LYS A 207 0.66 30.53 20.76
CA LYS A 207 0.20 31.74 21.46
C LYS A 207 -1.28 32.00 21.24
N LEU A 208 -1.81 31.72 20.05
CA LEU A 208 -3.25 31.81 19.77
C LEU A 208 -4.06 30.76 20.54
N LEU A 209 -3.56 29.54 20.68
CA LEU A 209 -4.17 28.50 21.52
C LEU A 209 -4.22 28.89 23.00
N ASP A 210 -3.21 29.60 23.49
CA ASP A 210 -3.18 30.14 24.86
C ASP A 210 -4.13 31.34 25.02
N ALA A 211 -4.21 32.22 24.02
CA ALA A 211 -5.04 33.42 24.05
C ALA A 211 -6.55 33.13 23.90
N THR A 212 -6.94 32.16 23.05
CA THR A 212 -8.35 31.88 22.68
C THR A 212 -9.24 31.39 23.83
N LYS A 213 -8.71 31.10 25.02
CA LYS A 213 -9.52 30.72 26.19
C LYS A 213 -9.30 31.57 27.45
N THR A 214 -8.49 32.64 27.37
CA THR A 214 -8.36 33.62 28.45
C THR A 214 -9.48 34.68 28.46
N HIS A 215 -10.38 34.66 27.48
CA HIS A 215 -11.57 35.51 27.47
C HIS A 215 -12.72 34.91 28.30
N GLU A 216 -12.74 35.30 29.57
CA GLU A 216 -13.84 35.42 30.55
C GLU A 216 -15.06 34.48 30.43
N ASN A 217 -15.04 33.38 31.19
CA ASN A 217 -16.23 32.98 31.95
C ASN A 217 -16.09 33.54 33.37
N LYS A 218 -17.05 34.36 33.81
CA LYS A 218 -17.09 35.03 35.13
C LYS A 218 -17.39 34.10 36.31
N ASP A 219 -17.33 32.79 36.12
CA ASP A 219 -17.47 31.80 37.17
C ASP A 219 -16.11 31.12 37.35
N GLY A 220 -15.58 31.13 38.58
CA GLY A 220 -14.21 30.73 38.94
C GLY A 220 -13.84 29.25 38.75
N SER A 221 -14.40 28.56 37.76
CA SER A 221 -13.82 27.36 37.19
C SER A 221 -12.76 27.76 36.16
N GLU A 222 -11.48 27.48 36.43
CA GLU A 222 -10.41 27.62 35.43
C GLU A 222 -10.88 26.99 34.10
N SER A 223 -11.00 27.81 33.05
CA SER A 223 -11.31 27.31 31.71
C SER A 223 -10.15 26.41 31.28
N ALA A 224 -10.40 25.09 31.25
CA ALA A 224 -9.36 24.12 31.01
C ALA A 224 -8.70 24.35 29.63
N LYS A 225 -7.37 24.50 29.63
CA LYS A 225 -6.56 24.63 28.42
C LYS A 225 -6.78 23.43 27.50
N VAL A 226 -6.89 23.68 26.19
CA VAL A 226 -7.00 22.62 25.19
C VAL A 226 -5.67 21.87 25.11
N SER A 227 -5.72 20.54 25.13
CA SER A 227 -4.54 19.71 24.91
C SER A 227 -4.35 19.44 23.41
N VAL A 228 -3.12 19.50 22.92
CA VAL A 228 -2.82 19.16 21.52
C VAL A 228 -2.17 17.78 21.47
N VAL A 229 -2.77 16.86 20.71
CA VAL A 229 -2.26 15.49 20.51
C VAL A 229 -1.70 15.37 19.11
N PHE A 230 -0.39 15.22 18.99
CA PHE A 230 0.29 14.91 17.74
C PHE A 230 0.43 13.40 17.56
N VAL A 231 -0.08 12.89 16.44
CA VAL A 231 0.10 11.51 16.02
C VAL A 231 1.01 11.50 14.79
N PHE A 232 2.18 10.91 14.94
CA PHE A 232 3.14 10.72 13.85
C PHE A 232 3.11 9.28 13.36
N ASP A 233 2.84 9.09 12.08
CA ASP A 233 3.10 7.83 11.39
C ASP A 233 4.46 7.88 10.69
N GLU A 234 5.23 6.80 10.80
CA GLU A 234 6.61 6.71 10.27
C GLU A 234 7.53 7.84 10.77
N ILE A 235 7.59 8.03 12.10
CA ILE A 235 8.39 9.11 12.72
C ILE A 235 9.90 9.01 12.40
N ASP A 236 10.39 7.82 12.06
CA ASP A 236 11.79 7.57 11.68
C ASP A 236 12.24 8.32 10.44
N THR A 237 11.34 8.68 9.52
CA THR A 237 11.72 9.48 8.34
C THR A 237 12.14 10.90 8.72
N PHE A 238 11.59 11.45 9.80
CA PHE A 238 12.00 12.73 10.38
C PHE A 238 13.29 12.61 11.21
N ALA A 239 13.65 11.40 11.63
CA ALA A 239 14.92 11.10 12.31
C ALA A 239 16.05 10.82 11.30
N GLY A 240 16.03 11.52 10.15
CA GLY A 240 17.06 11.41 9.14
C GLY A 240 18.43 11.93 9.61
N PRO A 241 19.51 11.64 8.85
CA PRO A 241 20.87 12.03 9.22
C PRO A 241 21.14 13.55 9.08
N VAL A 242 20.28 14.28 8.38
CA VAL A 242 20.46 15.73 8.14
C VAL A 242 19.36 16.49 8.86
N ARG A 243 19.73 17.19 9.93
CA ARG A 243 18.97 18.23 10.65
C ARG A 243 17.58 17.78 11.12
N GLN A 244 17.50 17.25 12.33
CA GLN A 244 16.24 16.87 12.98
C GLN A 244 15.53 18.07 13.63
N THR A 245 15.12 19.05 12.82
CA THR A 245 14.66 20.36 13.35
C THR A 245 13.24 20.26 13.86
N LEU A 246 12.36 19.54 13.14
CA LEU A 246 10.97 19.37 13.55
C LEU A 246 10.86 18.62 14.88
N LEU A 247 11.56 17.49 15.00
CA LEU A 247 11.57 16.67 16.22
C LEU A 247 12.17 17.42 17.40
N TYR A 248 13.23 18.20 17.17
CA TYR A 248 13.81 19.06 18.20
C TYR A 248 12.76 20.05 18.74
N ASN A 249 12.11 20.81 17.85
CA ASN A 249 11.13 21.83 18.25
C ASN A 249 9.93 21.22 19.00
N LEU A 250 9.45 20.06 18.55
CA LEU A 250 8.28 19.42 19.16
C LEU A 250 8.59 18.80 20.52
N PHE A 251 9.75 18.16 20.70
CA PHE A 251 10.13 17.64 22.02
C PHE A 251 10.53 18.76 22.99
N ASP A 252 11.14 19.84 22.50
CA ASP A 252 11.39 21.04 23.31
C ASP A 252 10.08 21.66 23.81
N MET A 253 9.05 21.65 22.96
CA MET A 253 7.71 22.07 23.33
C MET A 253 7.12 21.17 24.44
N VAL A 254 7.26 19.84 24.36
CA VAL A 254 6.79 18.94 25.44
C VAL A 254 7.41 19.28 26.80
N GLU A 255 8.64 19.77 26.85
CA GLU A 255 9.35 20.11 28.10
C GLU A 255 9.08 21.54 28.60
N HIS A 256 8.86 22.50 27.70
CA HIS A 256 8.84 23.94 28.05
C HIS A 256 7.53 24.65 27.72
N SER A 257 6.57 24.02 27.03
CA SER A 257 5.33 24.70 26.65
C SER A 257 4.33 24.82 27.79
N VAL A 258 3.66 25.98 27.80
CA VAL A 258 2.53 26.27 28.70
C VAL A 258 1.25 25.54 28.26
N VAL A 259 1.15 25.19 26.98
CA VAL A 259 0.07 24.38 26.41
C VAL A 259 0.41 22.90 26.60
N PRO A 260 -0.51 22.06 27.09
CA PRO A 260 -0.25 20.62 27.25
C PRO A 260 -0.19 19.93 25.89
N VAL A 261 0.93 19.26 25.61
CA VAL A 261 1.17 18.57 24.35
C VAL A 261 1.46 17.09 24.56
N CYS A 262 0.73 16.24 23.84
CA CYS A 262 1.01 14.81 23.73
C CYS A 262 1.62 14.51 22.36
N ILE A 263 2.75 13.82 22.30
CA ILE A 263 3.33 13.32 21.06
C ILE A 263 3.33 11.81 21.10
N ILE A 264 2.66 11.18 20.13
CA ILE A 264 2.69 9.73 19.92
C ILE A 264 3.26 9.48 18.52
N GLY A 265 4.48 8.94 18.47
CA GLY A 265 5.10 8.51 17.22
C GLY A 265 4.93 7.02 16.99
N THR A 266 4.67 6.60 15.76
CA THR A 266 4.70 5.20 15.35
C THR A 266 5.87 4.97 14.41
N THR A 267 6.62 3.88 14.61
CA THR A 267 7.72 3.49 13.71
C THR A 267 7.84 1.97 13.64
N THR A 268 8.59 1.51 12.64
CA THR A 268 8.99 0.11 12.46
C THR A 268 10.44 -0.15 12.90
N LYS A 269 11.22 0.90 13.12
CA LYS A 269 12.63 0.78 13.51
C LYS A 269 12.74 0.51 15.00
N LEU A 270 13.25 -0.67 15.36
CA LEU A 270 13.46 -1.07 16.75
C LEU A 270 14.41 -0.09 17.49
N ASN A 271 15.46 0.35 16.81
CA ASN A 271 16.50 1.21 17.37
C ASN A 271 16.24 2.70 17.13
N ILE A 272 14.98 3.16 17.18
CA ILE A 272 14.63 4.57 16.93
C ILE A 272 15.45 5.55 17.79
N SER A 273 15.80 5.17 19.03
CA SER A 273 16.61 5.98 19.94
C SER A 273 18.03 6.28 19.43
N GLU A 274 18.58 5.45 18.55
CA GLU A 274 19.90 5.64 17.94
C GLU A 274 19.85 6.59 16.75
N PHE A 275 18.72 6.65 16.04
CA PHE A 275 18.51 7.60 14.94
C PHE A 275 18.35 9.03 15.46
N LEU A 276 17.91 9.23 16.71
CA LEU A 276 17.79 10.55 17.31
C LEU A 276 19.16 11.14 17.67
N GLU A 277 19.44 12.36 17.20
CA GLU A 277 20.63 13.13 17.59
C GLU A 277 20.64 13.36 19.11
N LYS A 278 21.83 13.49 19.72
CA LYS A 278 21.99 13.68 21.18
C LYS A 278 21.10 14.79 21.77
N ARG A 279 20.96 15.91 21.06
CA ARG A 279 20.15 17.07 21.50
C ARG A 279 18.64 16.82 21.48
N VAL A 280 18.17 15.95 20.58
CA VAL A 280 16.75 15.55 20.45
C VAL A 280 16.44 14.45 21.45
N ARG A 281 17.33 13.46 21.55
CA ARG A 281 17.22 12.35 22.51
C ARG A 281 17.18 12.83 23.96
N SER A 282 17.90 13.91 24.29
CA SER A 282 17.88 14.49 25.64
C SER A 282 16.51 15.07 26.04
N ARG A 283 15.73 15.56 25.07
CA ARG A 283 14.40 16.17 25.28
C ARG A 283 13.26 15.16 25.18
N PHE A 284 13.53 14.00 24.58
CA PHE A 284 12.58 12.91 24.52
C PHE A 284 12.45 12.28 25.92
N SER A 285 11.21 11.95 26.33
CA SER A 285 10.89 11.28 27.60
C SER A 285 11.53 9.89 27.76
N GLN A 286 12.14 9.37 26.69
CA GLN A 286 12.70 8.01 26.59
C GLN A 286 11.66 6.90 26.75
N ARG A 287 10.36 7.24 26.62
CA ARG A 287 9.28 6.26 26.71
C ARG A 287 9.00 5.62 25.36
N VAL A 288 9.49 4.40 25.19
CA VAL A 288 9.25 3.57 24.01
C VAL A 288 8.33 2.41 24.36
N ILE A 289 7.21 2.30 23.67
CA ILE A 289 6.21 1.25 23.84
C ILE A 289 6.41 0.24 22.71
N TYR A 290 6.83 -0.97 23.05
CA TYR A 290 6.96 -2.05 22.07
C TYR A 290 5.62 -2.75 21.91
N VAL A 291 5.15 -2.89 20.68
CA VAL A 291 3.93 -3.64 20.38
C VAL A 291 4.27 -5.13 20.35
N PRO A 292 3.64 -5.97 21.20
CA PRO A 292 3.91 -7.38 21.24
C PRO A 292 3.38 -8.07 19.99
N GLU A 293 4.09 -9.11 19.60
CA GLU A 293 3.61 -10.11 18.67
C GLU A 293 3.03 -11.30 19.45
N PRO A 294 2.09 -12.06 18.86
CA PRO A 294 1.63 -13.30 19.47
C PRO A 294 2.82 -14.25 19.62
N ASN A 295 3.15 -14.66 20.85
CA ASN A 295 4.31 -15.51 21.09
C ASN A 295 3.96 -16.97 20.79
N ASP A 296 2.82 -17.43 21.28
CA ASP A 296 2.38 -18.81 21.17
C ASP A 296 1.35 -19.02 20.06
N LEU A 297 1.26 -20.27 19.57
CA LEU A 297 0.22 -20.68 18.61
C LEU A 297 -1.17 -20.48 19.22
N ASP A 298 -1.34 -20.80 20.50
CA ASP A 298 -2.62 -20.66 21.21
C ASP A 298 -3.09 -19.19 21.23
N ASP A 299 -2.18 -18.25 21.51
CA ASP A 299 -2.47 -16.81 21.44
C ASP A 299 -2.88 -16.39 20.03
N PHE A 300 -2.24 -16.96 19.00
CA PHE A 300 -2.56 -16.70 17.60
C PHE A 300 -3.93 -17.25 17.19
N VAL A 301 -4.29 -18.44 17.67
CA VAL A 301 -5.59 -19.07 17.46
C VAL A 301 -6.69 -18.27 18.15
N ILE A 302 -6.46 -17.84 19.39
CA ILE A 302 -7.37 -16.96 20.13
C ILE A 302 -7.55 -15.65 19.36
N ALA A 303 -6.47 -14.98 18.96
CA ALA A 303 -6.54 -13.74 18.19
C ALA A 303 -7.28 -13.93 16.84
N SER A 304 -7.09 -15.07 16.19
CA SER A 304 -7.81 -15.43 14.96
C SER A 304 -9.31 -15.59 15.20
N GLY A 305 -9.69 -16.26 16.29
CA GLY A 305 -11.08 -16.38 16.72
C GLY A 305 -11.70 -15.04 17.08
N GLU A 306 -10.96 -14.18 17.79
CA GLU A 306 -11.39 -12.81 18.11
C GLU A 306 -11.53 -11.94 16.87
N SER A 307 -10.78 -12.21 15.80
CA SER A 307 -10.91 -11.51 14.52
C SER A 307 -12.13 -11.93 13.72
N LEU A 308 -12.58 -13.17 13.91
CA LEU A 308 -13.70 -13.80 13.18
C LEU A 308 -15.02 -13.67 13.92
N SER A 309 -14.97 -13.49 15.23
CA SER A 309 -16.13 -13.44 16.13
C SER A 309 -16.44 -11.99 16.50
N PRO A 310 -17.33 -11.30 15.75
CA PRO A 310 -17.79 -9.96 16.13
C PRO A 310 -18.47 -9.97 17.49
N MET A 311 -18.32 -8.86 18.22
CA MET A 311 -19.03 -8.65 19.48
C MET A 311 -20.54 -8.54 19.20
N ILE A 312 -21.33 -9.20 20.04
CA ILE A 312 -22.79 -9.22 19.93
C ILE A 312 -23.32 -7.83 20.29
N PRO A 313 -24.04 -7.11 19.39
CA PRO A 313 -24.65 -5.82 19.72
C PRO A 313 -25.71 -5.99 20.80
N ARG A 314 -25.94 -4.95 21.59
CA ARG A 314 -27.00 -4.94 22.62
C ARG A 314 -28.42 -4.76 22.05
N THR A 315 -28.58 -4.54 20.74
CA THR A 315 -29.75 -3.80 20.22
C THR A 315 -30.59 -4.48 19.12
N SER A 316 -30.38 -5.77 18.77
CA SER A 316 -31.24 -6.46 17.78
C SER A 316 -31.36 -7.98 18.02
N ASP A 317 -32.54 -8.46 18.44
CA ASP A 317 -32.74 -9.85 18.90
C ASP A 317 -32.50 -10.93 17.82
N ASP A 318 -32.76 -10.66 16.54
CA ASP A 318 -32.67 -11.65 15.46
C ASP A 318 -31.27 -11.74 14.79
N GLU A 319 -30.53 -10.62 14.69
CA GLU A 319 -29.12 -10.62 14.24
C GLU A 319 -28.22 -11.35 15.23
N VAL A 320 -28.56 -11.25 16.52
CA VAL A 320 -27.89 -11.95 17.63
C VAL A 320 -27.96 -13.47 17.45
N VAL A 321 -29.03 -14.01 16.85
CA VAL A 321 -29.17 -15.46 16.62
C VAL A 321 -28.13 -15.96 15.61
N TYR A 322 -27.94 -15.25 14.49
CA TYR A 322 -26.93 -15.60 13.48
C TYR A 322 -25.51 -15.41 14.02
N LEU A 323 -25.27 -14.33 14.78
CA LEU A 323 -23.99 -14.06 15.44
C LEU A 323 -23.61 -15.15 16.46
N LYS A 324 -24.55 -15.59 17.29
CA LYS A 324 -24.30 -16.68 18.26
C LYS A 324 -23.98 -17.98 17.54
N LYS A 325 -24.81 -18.38 16.56
CA LYS A 325 -24.58 -19.58 15.75
C LYS A 325 -23.23 -19.55 15.03
N TRP A 326 -22.82 -18.36 14.57
CA TRP A 326 -21.52 -18.15 13.93
C TRP A 326 -20.38 -18.32 14.93
N ASN A 327 -20.41 -17.59 16.04
CA ASN A 327 -19.36 -17.62 17.07
C ASN A 327 -19.19 -19.04 17.63
N ASP A 328 -20.29 -19.73 17.93
CA ASP A 328 -20.27 -21.12 18.38
C ASP A 328 -19.61 -22.05 17.35
N LYS A 329 -19.89 -21.83 16.06
CA LYS A 329 -19.29 -22.63 14.98
C LYS A 329 -17.79 -22.37 14.83
N ILE A 330 -17.37 -21.11 14.92
CA ILE A 330 -15.95 -20.73 14.88
C ILE A 330 -15.21 -21.34 16.07
N ASP A 331 -15.78 -21.26 17.27
CA ASP A 331 -15.17 -21.83 18.48
C ASP A 331 -15.02 -23.35 18.39
N ILE A 332 -16.00 -24.05 17.80
CA ILE A 332 -15.90 -25.50 17.54
C ILE A 332 -14.77 -25.79 16.56
N LEU A 333 -14.67 -25.04 15.46
CA LEU A 333 -13.66 -25.27 14.44
C LEU A 333 -12.24 -24.94 14.91
N LEU A 334 -12.06 -23.88 15.70
CA LEU A 334 -10.75 -23.50 16.22
C LEU A 334 -10.24 -24.44 17.32
N LYS A 335 -11.13 -25.13 18.04
CA LYS A 335 -10.74 -26.16 19.03
C LYS A 335 -10.37 -27.50 18.41
N ASP A 336 -10.85 -27.78 17.20
CA ASP A 336 -10.54 -29.01 16.50
C ASP A 336 -9.24 -28.85 15.70
N GLU A 337 -8.16 -29.46 16.18
CA GLU A 337 -6.83 -29.45 15.56
C GLU A 337 -6.82 -30.06 14.14
N SER A 338 -7.81 -30.91 13.81
CA SER A 338 -7.93 -31.52 12.49
C SER A 338 -8.74 -30.68 11.50
N SER A 339 -9.36 -29.59 11.96
CA SER A 339 -10.19 -28.76 11.10
C SER A 339 -9.33 -28.02 10.06
N PRO A 340 -9.83 -27.84 8.83
CA PRO A 340 -9.09 -27.12 7.81
C PRO A 340 -8.90 -25.64 8.20
N LEU A 341 -9.79 -25.06 9.00
CA LEU A 341 -9.62 -23.70 9.51
C LEU A 341 -8.41 -23.61 10.44
N PHE A 342 -8.27 -24.55 11.38
CA PHE A 342 -7.11 -24.62 12.26
C PHE A 342 -5.82 -24.84 11.47
N LEU A 343 -5.83 -25.74 10.48
CA LEU A 343 -4.67 -26.00 9.64
C LEU A 343 -4.24 -24.77 8.83
N GLU A 344 -5.18 -23.99 8.31
CA GLU A 344 -4.90 -22.74 7.59
C GLU A 344 -4.34 -21.66 8.54
N VAL A 345 -4.88 -21.55 9.76
CA VAL A 345 -4.36 -20.65 10.81
C VAL A 345 -2.95 -21.07 11.23
N HIS A 346 -2.72 -22.36 11.44
CA HIS A 346 -1.42 -22.92 11.76
C HIS A 346 -0.40 -22.68 10.63
N ARG A 347 -0.79 -22.90 9.37
CA ARG A 347 0.08 -22.59 8.21
C ARG A 347 0.46 -21.11 8.22
N ASN A 348 -0.48 -20.22 8.46
CA ASN A 348 -0.20 -18.78 8.49
C ASN A 348 0.69 -18.38 9.68
N TYR A 349 0.55 -19.03 10.84
CA TYR A 349 1.42 -18.83 11.99
C TYR A 349 2.87 -19.20 11.67
N GLU A 350 3.09 -20.37 11.06
CA GLU A 350 4.44 -20.86 10.69
C GLU A 350 5.09 -20.03 9.57
N THR A 351 4.32 -19.56 8.58
CA THR A 351 4.91 -18.84 7.43
C THR A 351 5.05 -17.34 7.65
N PHE A 352 3.97 -16.67 8.07
CA PHE A 352 3.90 -15.20 8.11
C PHE A 352 3.79 -14.64 9.51
N LYS A 353 3.25 -15.41 10.46
CA LYS A 353 2.95 -14.97 11.83
C LYS A 353 2.18 -13.65 11.88
N SER A 354 1.26 -13.43 10.93
CA SER A 354 0.56 -12.15 10.79
C SER A 354 -0.95 -12.32 10.64
N GLN A 355 -1.71 -11.66 11.51
CA GLN A 355 -3.16 -11.71 11.51
C GLN A 355 -3.77 -10.96 10.31
N THR A 356 -3.05 -9.96 9.78
CA THR A 356 -3.52 -9.17 8.64
C THR A 356 -3.58 -9.98 7.34
N VAL A 357 -2.58 -10.86 7.09
CA VAL A 357 -2.59 -11.75 5.92
C VAL A 357 -3.77 -12.72 6.00
N PHE A 358 -4.01 -13.30 7.18
CA PHE A 358 -5.16 -14.16 7.40
C PHE A 358 -6.49 -13.43 7.16
N ARG A 359 -6.67 -12.23 7.71
CA ARG A 359 -7.88 -11.43 7.45
C ARG A 359 -8.12 -11.12 5.97
N ASN A 360 -7.07 -10.81 5.22
CA ASN A 360 -7.20 -10.53 3.80
C ASN A 360 -7.71 -11.76 3.02
N SER A 361 -7.36 -12.96 3.47
CA SER A 361 -7.88 -14.21 2.88
C SER A 361 -9.35 -14.48 3.20
N LEU A 362 -9.85 -13.94 4.32
CA LEU A 362 -11.24 -14.09 4.75
C LEU A 362 -12.19 -13.13 4.02
N LEU A 363 -11.69 -11.98 3.57
CA LEU A 363 -12.49 -10.98 2.84
C LEU A 363 -13.20 -11.55 1.59
N PRO A 364 -12.51 -12.24 0.65
CA PRO A 364 -13.18 -12.85 -0.49
C PRO A 364 -14.11 -13.99 -0.09
N LEU A 365 -13.81 -14.73 0.99
CA LEU A 365 -14.68 -15.79 1.51
C LEU A 365 -16.03 -15.21 1.96
N VAL A 366 -16.00 -14.19 2.83
CA VAL A 366 -17.23 -13.57 3.35
C VAL A 366 -17.98 -12.83 2.24
N SER A 367 -17.28 -12.15 1.34
CA SER A 367 -17.90 -11.41 0.24
C SER A 367 -18.56 -12.32 -0.79
N GLY A 368 -18.00 -13.49 -1.07
CA GLY A 368 -18.51 -14.42 -2.09
C GLY A 368 -19.80 -15.17 -1.70
N CYS A 369 -20.13 -15.26 -0.41
CA CYS A 369 -21.27 -16.06 0.05
C CYS A 369 -22.60 -15.30 -0.09
N SER A 370 -23.63 -15.96 -0.60
CA SER A 370 -24.98 -15.40 -0.77
C SER A 370 -25.93 -15.81 0.36
N ASN A 371 -25.70 -16.99 0.96
CA ASN A 371 -26.53 -17.55 2.03
C ASN A 371 -25.71 -17.83 3.30
N PHE A 372 -26.37 -17.92 4.45
CA PHE A 372 -25.72 -18.22 5.74
C PHE A 372 -25.17 -19.65 5.80
N GLU A 373 -25.90 -20.63 5.27
CA GLU A 373 -25.44 -22.02 5.21
C GLU A 373 -24.21 -22.17 4.31
N GLU A 374 -24.20 -21.50 3.15
CA GLU A 374 -23.05 -21.45 2.25
C GLU A 374 -21.82 -20.84 2.95
N LEU A 375 -22.01 -19.81 3.78
CA LEU A 375 -20.93 -19.22 4.57
C LEU A 375 -20.38 -20.20 5.62
N GLN A 376 -21.26 -20.93 6.31
CA GLN A 376 -20.84 -21.96 7.27
C GLN A 376 -20.09 -23.11 6.58
N ASP A 377 -20.57 -23.56 5.43
CA ASP A 377 -19.92 -24.59 4.62
C ASP A 377 -18.58 -24.11 4.03
N ALA A 378 -18.51 -22.86 3.60
CA ALA A 378 -17.27 -22.26 3.10
C ALA A 378 -16.19 -22.18 4.18
N ILE A 379 -16.55 -21.86 5.43
CA ILE A 379 -15.61 -21.87 6.55
C ILE A 379 -15.24 -23.29 6.98
N THR A 380 -16.16 -24.24 6.96
CA THR A 380 -15.81 -25.62 7.31
C THR A 380 -14.92 -26.28 6.26
N THR A 381 -15.02 -25.89 4.99
CA THR A 381 -14.21 -26.46 3.91
C THR A 381 -12.93 -25.68 3.61
N CYS A 382 -12.85 -24.40 3.98
CA CYS A 382 -11.73 -23.47 3.73
C CYS A 382 -11.20 -23.41 2.28
N LYS A 383 -11.90 -23.97 1.29
CA LYS A 383 -11.45 -24.02 -0.12
C LYS A 383 -11.23 -22.64 -0.73
N ALA A 384 -12.03 -21.66 -0.31
CA ALA A 384 -11.87 -20.28 -0.76
C ALA A 384 -10.54 -19.66 -0.28
N ILE A 385 -10.10 -19.99 0.95
CA ILE A 385 -8.83 -19.52 1.54
C ILE A 385 -7.65 -20.18 0.83
N THR A 386 -7.73 -21.49 0.55
CA THR A 386 -6.69 -22.20 -0.21
C THR A 386 -6.59 -21.67 -1.64
N ASN A 387 -7.71 -21.44 -2.31
CA ASN A 387 -7.74 -20.87 -3.66
C ASN A 387 -7.20 -19.43 -3.68
N TYR A 388 -7.54 -18.63 -2.66
CA TYR A 388 -6.97 -17.29 -2.52
C TYR A 388 -5.45 -17.34 -2.34
N SER A 389 -4.97 -18.27 -1.51
CA SER A 389 -3.53 -18.48 -1.29
C SER A 389 -2.84 -18.88 -2.60
N ILE A 390 -3.39 -19.85 -3.35
CA ILE A 390 -2.90 -20.24 -4.68
C ILE A 390 -2.83 -19.02 -5.62
N ASN A 391 -3.89 -18.20 -5.66
CA ASN A 391 -3.93 -16.97 -6.48
C ASN A 391 -2.85 -15.96 -6.08
N GLN A 392 -2.56 -15.78 -4.78
CA GLN A 392 -1.45 -14.92 -4.34
C GLN A 392 -0.08 -15.40 -4.85
N TYR A 393 0.09 -16.72 -5.00
CA TYR A 393 1.32 -17.32 -5.52
C TYR A 393 1.37 -17.44 -7.06
N GLN A 394 0.30 -17.13 -7.79
CA GLN A 394 0.25 -17.27 -9.25
C GLN A 394 1.21 -16.32 -10.00
N ASN A 395 1.65 -15.23 -9.37
CA ASN A 395 2.62 -14.31 -9.96
C ASN A 395 4.08 -14.59 -9.54
N ASP A 396 4.31 -15.71 -8.83
CA ASP A 396 5.68 -16.11 -8.50
C ASP A 396 6.45 -16.52 -9.76
N SER A 397 7.77 -16.36 -9.69
CA SER A 397 8.74 -16.78 -10.69
C SER A 397 8.49 -18.20 -11.22
N THR A 398 8.05 -19.12 -10.35
CA THR A 398 7.72 -20.50 -10.69
C THR A 398 6.53 -20.61 -11.64
N ALA A 399 5.44 -19.89 -11.36
CA ALA A 399 4.24 -19.88 -12.18
C ALA A 399 4.51 -19.18 -13.53
N ILE A 400 5.28 -18.09 -13.53
CA ILE A 400 5.68 -17.41 -14.78
C ILE A 400 6.46 -18.39 -15.67
N VAL A 401 7.42 -19.15 -15.13
CA VAL A 401 8.17 -20.17 -15.88
C VAL A 401 7.26 -21.24 -16.47
N GLN A 402 6.18 -21.64 -15.78
CA GLN A 402 5.20 -22.60 -16.31
C GLN A 402 4.37 -22.06 -17.47
N THR A 403 4.19 -20.74 -17.56
CA THR A 403 3.47 -20.08 -18.65
C THR A 403 4.33 -19.78 -19.88
N LEU A 404 5.64 -19.96 -19.80
CA LEU A 404 6.56 -19.70 -20.91
C LEU A 404 6.33 -20.69 -22.06
N SER A 405 6.48 -20.17 -23.29
CA SER A 405 6.52 -20.98 -24.49
C SER A 405 7.78 -21.84 -24.55
N ASP A 406 7.74 -22.89 -25.38
CA ASP A 406 8.88 -23.78 -25.58
C ASP A 406 10.15 -23.02 -26.01
N LEU A 407 10.03 -22.00 -26.86
CA LEU A 407 11.18 -21.23 -27.33
C LEU A 407 11.78 -20.36 -26.21
N GLU A 408 10.93 -19.67 -25.45
CA GLU A 408 11.32 -18.87 -24.27
C GLU A 408 12.03 -19.75 -23.24
N LEU A 409 11.47 -20.93 -22.96
CA LEU A 409 12.03 -21.87 -22.01
C LEU A 409 13.42 -22.37 -22.45
N VAL A 410 13.62 -22.68 -23.73
CA VAL A 410 14.94 -23.13 -24.22
C VAL A 410 15.96 -22.02 -24.17
N ILE A 411 15.58 -20.79 -24.53
CA ILE A 411 16.49 -19.63 -24.45
C ILE A 411 16.87 -19.36 -22.99
N LEU A 412 15.92 -19.46 -22.07
CA LEU A 412 16.17 -19.33 -20.63
C LEU A 412 17.11 -20.43 -20.12
N ILE A 413 16.90 -21.69 -20.51
CA ILE A 413 17.81 -22.80 -20.15
C ILE A 413 19.20 -22.60 -20.76
N ALA A 414 19.28 -22.14 -22.01
CA ALA A 414 20.55 -21.85 -22.67
C ALA A 414 21.30 -20.72 -21.95
N ALA A 415 20.60 -19.64 -21.55
CA ALA A 415 21.16 -18.55 -20.75
C ALA A 415 21.66 -19.07 -19.39
N ALA A 416 20.88 -19.92 -18.74
CA ALA A 416 21.25 -20.50 -17.45
C ALA A 416 22.52 -21.37 -17.52
N ARG A 417 22.64 -22.17 -18.58
CA ARG A 417 23.82 -22.99 -18.83
C ARG A 417 25.04 -22.15 -19.15
N THR A 418 24.90 -21.06 -19.90
CA THR A 418 26.03 -20.19 -20.25
C THR A 418 26.53 -19.40 -19.05
N ILE A 419 25.65 -18.98 -18.13
CA ILE A 419 26.02 -18.38 -16.84
C ILE A 419 26.84 -19.36 -16.00
N LEU A 420 26.40 -20.61 -15.89
CA LEU A 420 27.11 -21.61 -15.09
C LEU A 420 28.47 -21.98 -15.69
N LYS A 421 28.59 -21.96 -17.02
CA LYS A 421 29.88 -22.16 -17.72
C LYS A 421 30.82 -20.96 -17.61
N SER A 422 30.29 -19.74 -17.47
CA SER A 422 31.11 -18.52 -17.41
C SER A 422 31.60 -18.28 -15.97
N ARG A 423 32.84 -17.81 -15.82
CA ARG A 423 33.41 -17.49 -14.50
C ARG A 423 32.84 -16.20 -13.89
N ASP A 424 32.31 -15.32 -14.74
CA ASP A 424 31.84 -13.98 -14.37
C ASP A 424 30.32 -13.92 -14.15
N GLU A 425 29.65 -15.08 -14.04
CA GLU A 425 28.21 -15.27 -13.79
C GLU A 425 27.30 -14.36 -14.63
N SER A 426 27.76 -13.98 -15.82
CA SER A 426 27.07 -13.06 -16.72
C SER A 426 27.09 -13.62 -18.13
N THR A 427 26.08 -13.24 -18.91
CA THR A 427 25.89 -13.69 -20.28
C THR A 427 25.56 -12.56 -21.22
N ASN A 428 25.98 -12.76 -22.47
CA ASN A 428 25.62 -11.89 -23.57
C ASN A 428 24.69 -12.65 -24.51
N PHE A 429 23.87 -11.91 -25.25
CA PHE A 429 22.93 -12.46 -26.21
C PHE A 429 23.59 -13.42 -27.22
N ASN A 430 24.77 -13.05 -27.73
CA ASN A 430 25.52 -13.89 -28.68
C ASN A 430 25.94 -15.24 -28.09
N ILE A 431 26.40 -15.26 -26.84
CA ILE A 431 26.88 -16.49 -26.18
C ILE A 431 25.69 -17.42 -25.93
N THR A 432 24.56 -16.87 -25.50
CA THR A 432 23.33 -17.63 -25.31
C THR A 432 22.79 -18.19 -26.62
N TYR A 433 22.81 -17.41 -27.70
CA TYR A 433 22.37 -17.90 -29.02
C TYR A 433 23.24 -19.06 -29.54
N VAL A 434 24.56 -19.02 -29.28
CA VAL A 434 25.46 -20.13 -29.62
C VAL A 434 25.10 -21.39 -28.85
N GLU A 435 24.90 -21.31 -27.53
CA GLU A 435 24.48 -22.47 -26.72
C GLU A 435 23.11 -22.98 -27.15
N TYR A 436 22.14 -22.09 -27.40
CA TYR A 436 20.83 -22.43 -27.96
C TYR A 436 20.96 -23.21 -29.27
N SER A 437 21.77 -22.73 -30.21
CA SER A 437 22.00 -23.41 -31.48
C SER A 437 22.62 -24.81 -31.30
N ASN A 438 23.47 -24.98 -30.29
CA ASN A 438 24.08 -26.27 -29.95
C ASN A 438 23.05 -27.24 -29.35
N ILE A 439 22.14 -26.75 -28.51
CA ILE A 439 21.03 -27.54 -27.95
C ILE A 439 20.12 -28.04 -29.08
N ILE A 440 19.71 -27.18 -30.01
CA ILE A 440 18.83 -27.59 -31.11
C ILE A 440 19.53 -28.58 -32.06
N LYS A 441 20.80 -28.36 -32.39
CA LYS A 441 21.58 -29.29 -33.24
C LYS A 441 21.72 -30.68 -32.60
N SER A 442 21.99 -30.73 -31.31
CA SER A 442 22.13 -32.00 -30.58
C SER A 442 20.79 -32.72 -30.37
N LEU A 443 19.69 -31.98 -30.27
CA LEU A 443 18.35 -32.56 -30.29
C LEU A 443 18.00 -33.16 -31.67
N ASN A 444 18.28 -32.44 -32.76
CA ASN A 444 18.09 -32.96 -34.12
C ASN A 444 18.97 -34.19 -34.38
N ALA A 445 20.22 -34.20 -33.89
CA ALA A 445 21.11 -35.37 -34.00
C ALA A 445 20.64 -36.60 -33.21
N ARG A 446 19.81 -36.41 -32.17
CA ARG A 446 19.25 -37.51 -31.37
C ARG A 446 18.06 -38.18 -32.05
N ILE A 447 17.36 -37.46 -32.94
CA ILE A 447 16.22 -38.01 -33.67
C ILE A 447 16.76 -38.82 -34.87
N PRO A 448 16.40 -40.10 -35.03
CA PRO A 448 16.85 -40.89 -36.18
C PRO A 448 16.26 -40.32 -37.49
N SER A 449 17.06 -39.65 -38.30
CA SER A 449 16.69 -39.24 -39.66
C SER A 449 16.74 -40.44 -40.60
N THR A 450 15.59 -40.89 -41.11
CA THR A 450 15.52 -41.96 -42.11
C THR A 450 15.78 -41.41 -43.50
N ASN A 451 17.04 -41.40 -43.92
CA ASN A 451 17.42 -40.97 -45.27
C ASN A 451 17.18 -42.12 -46.26
N ASN A 452 15.92 -42.33 -46.65
CA ASN A 452 15.59 -43.23 -47.77
C ASN A 452 15.87 -42.52 -49.09
N LEU A 453 17.08 -42.68 -49.62
CA LEU A 453 17.57 -42.07 -50.87
C LEU A 453 16.89 -42.57 -52.18
N ASN A 454 15.83 -43.38 -52.09
CA ASN A 454 15.32 -44.16 -53.24
C ASN A 454 13.97 -43.69 -53.83
N SER A 455 13.42 -42.56 -53.40
CA SER A 455 12.17 -42.00 -53.93
C SER A 455 12.31 -40.49 -54.19
N THR A 456 12.10 -40.05 -55.42
CA THR A 456 12.16 -38.63 -55.83
C THR A 456 10.95 -37.81 -55.33
N THR A 457 10.06 -38.44 -54.57
CA THR A 457 8.82 -37.85 -54.05
C THR A 457 8.82 -37.62 -52.54
N ASP A 458 9.81 -38.13 -51.81
CA ASP A 458 9.86 -38.01 -50.35
C ASP A 458 10.66 -36.77 -49.94
N LYS A 459 9.98 -35.82 -49.28
CA LYS A 459 10.62 -34.63 -48.72
C LYS A 459 11.55 -35.06 -47.59
N ILE A 460 12.85 -34.89 -47.79
CA ILE A 460 13.88 -35.08 -46.78
C ILE A 460 13.68 -34.01 -45.69
N LEU A 461 13.23 -34.42 -44.50
CA LEU A 461 13.07 -33.55 -43.33
C LEU A 461 14.21 -33.80 -42.32
N ASP A 462 15.41 -33.34 -42.66
CA ASP A 462 16.61 -33.52 -41.83
C ASP A 462 16.63 -32.64 -40.56
N ASN A 463 15.69 -31.70 -40.43
CA ASN A 463 15.52 -30.85 -39.25
C ASN A 463 14.06 -30.81 -38.80
N LEU A 464 13.68 -31.73 -37.91
CA LEU A 464 12.33 -31.79 -37.35
C LEU A 464 12.05 -30.65 -36.37
N ILE A 465 13.08 -30.15 -35.67
CA ILE A 465 12.97 -28.98 -34.80
C ILE A 465 13.47 -27.74 -35.54
N LYS A 466 12.60 -26.72 -35.58
CA LYS A 466 12.90 -25.44 -36.22
C LYS A 466 13.97 -24.67 -35.44
N LEU A 467 15.08 -24.37 -36.10
CA LEU A 467 16.06 -23.39 -35.61
C LEU A 467 15.57 -21.98 -35.95
N TRP A 468 15.28 -21.18 -34.93
CA TRP A 468 14.85 -19.79 -35.07
C TRP A 468 16.01 -18.85 -35.37
N SER A 469 15.71 -17.76 -36.10
CA SER A 469 16.71 -16.76 -36.50
C SER A 469 17.13 -15.87 -35.32
N LYS A 470 18.23 -15.15 -35.47
CA LYS A 470 18.72 -14.23 -34.43
C LYS A 470 17.74 -13.07 -34.17
N GLU A 471 17.00 -12.62 -35.17
CA GLU A 471 16.01 -11.54 -35.04
C GLU A 471 14.78 -12.00 -34.25
N ASP A 472 14.29 -13.22 -34.51
CA ASP A 472 13.16 -13.80 -33.77
C ASP A 472 13.53 -14.05 -32.30
N VAL A 473 14.75 -14.56 -32.06
CA VAL A 473 15.27 -14.81 -30.71
C VAL A 473 15.48 -13.50 -29.95
N LYS A 474 15.76 -12.39 -30.64
CA LYS A 474 15.84 -11.06 -30.02
C LYS A 474 14.50 -10.63 -29.43
N ASN A 475 13.38 -10.83 -30.14
CA ASN A 475 12.05 -10.52 -29.62
C ASN A 475 11.74 -11.33 -28.35
N VAL A 476 12.10 -12.61 -28.36
CA VAL A 476 11.96 -13.48 -27.17
C VAL A 476 12.85 -13.03 -26.02
N TRP A 477 14.07 -12.58 -26.31
CA TRP A 477 14.99 -12.05 -25.30
C TRP A 477 14.44 -10.78 -24.63
N GLU A 478 13.84 -9.88 -25.41
CA GLU A 478 13.16 -8.69 -24.87
C GLU A 478 11.98 -9.09 -23.97
N THR A 479 11.20 -10.09 -24.37
CA THR A 479 10.11 -10.64 -23.55
C THR A 479 10.61 -11.22 -22.22
N LEU A 480 11.72 -11.97 -22.24
CA LEU A 480 12.35 -12.50 -21.01
C LEU A 480 12.92 -11.39 -20.11
N GLN A 481 13.34 -10.26 -20.69
CA GLN A 481 13.76 -9.07 -19.95
C GLN A 481 12.56 -8.37 -19.30
N GLU A 482 11.42 -8.28 -19.98
CA GLU A 482 10.17 -7.74 -19.41
C GLU A 482 9.66 -8.58 -18.23
N PHE A 483 9.76 -9.91 -18.31
CA PHE A 483 9.47 -10.82 -17.19
C PHE A 483 10.51 -10.77 -16.06
N LYS A 484 11.55 -9.93 -16.18
CA LYS A 484 12.63 -9.74 -15.19
C LYS A 484 13.44 -11.01 -14.88
N PHE A 485 13.45 -12.00 -15.76
CA PHE A 485 14.35 -13.15 -15.63
C PHE A 485 15.79 -12.78 -15.95
N LEU A 486 15.98 -11.76 -16.81
CA LEU A 486 17.26 -11.22 -17.21
C LEU A 486 17.37 -9.77 -16.74
N THR A 487 18.42 -9.46 -15.99
CA THR A 487 18.72 -8.12 -15.49
C THR A 487 20.06 -7.64 -16.03
N GLU A 488 20.15 -6.38 -16.43
CA GLU A 488 21.41 -5.83 -16.91
C GLU A 488 22.40 -5.70 -15.75
N LYS A 489 23.66 -6.10 -15.99
CA LYS A 489 24.71 -6.07 -14.98
C LYS A 489 24.95 -4.63 -14.49
N GLY A 490 24.69 -4.38 -13.22
CA GLY A 490 24.86 -3.06 -12.59
C GLY A 490 23.64 -2.14 -12.69
N ALA A 491 22.51 -2.60 -13.25
CA ALA A 491 21.26 -1.86 -13.18
C ALA A 491 20.75 -1.81 -11.73
N MET A 492 20.81 -0.64 -11.11
CA MET A 492 20.08 -0.40 -9.85
C MET A 492 18.59 -0.32 -10.20
N GLY A 493 17.78 -1.22 -9.63
CA GLY A 493 16.33 -1.25 -9.88
C GLY A 493 15.61 0.00 -9.37
N LEU A 494 15.06 -0.05 -8.17
CA LEU A 494 14.44 1.11 -7.53
C LEU A 494 15.44 1.83 -6.62
N ARG A 495 15.45 3.16 -6.69
CA ARG A 495 16.21 3.99 -5.75
C ARG A 495 15.33 4.45 -4.60
N GLU A 496 15.95 4.74 -3.47
CA GLU A 496 15.26 5.07 -2.21
C GLU A 496 14.42 6.34 -2.28
N SER A 497 14.86 7.36 -3.03
CA SER A 497 14.18 8.65 -3.12
C SER A 497 14.00 9.13 -4.55
N SER A 498 12.96 9.94 -4.77
CA SER A 498 12.69 10.59 -6.05
C SER A 498 13.87 11.43 -6.54
N LEU A 499 14.59 12.09 -5.63
CA LEU A 499 15.80 12.85 -5.94
C LEU A 499 16.94 11.95 -6.44
N ALA A 500 17.14 10.80 -5.80
CA ALA A 500 18.13 9.83 -6.25
C ALA A 500 17.78 9.25 -7.63
N VAL A 501 16.48 9.02 -7.91
CA VAL A 501 15.98 8.64 -9.25
C VAL A 501 16.26 9.73 -10.27
N PHE A 502 15.98 10.99 -9.95
CA PHE A 502 16.24 12.12 -10.84
C PHE A 502 17.73 12.22 -11.20
N TYR A 503 18.62 12.13 -10.21
CA TYR A 503 20.06 12.08 -10.48
C TYR A 503 20.45 10.88 -11.33
N ALA A 504 19.87 9.71 -11.10
CA ALA A 504 20.10 8.51 -11.91
C ALA A 504 19.75 8.71 -13.38
N SER A 505 18.60 9.33 -13.64
CA SER A 505 18.07 9.55 -14.99
C SER A 505 19.05 10.36 -15.83
N ASN A 506 19.79 11.29 -15.20
CA ASN A 506 20.82 12.07 -15.88
C ASN A 506 22.04 11.21 -16.28
N TYR A 507 22.32 10.12 -15.56
CA TYR A 507 23.44 9.21 -15.86
C TYR A 507 23.08 8.08 -16.82
N LEU A 508 21.81 7.64 -16.89
CA LEU A 508 21.36 6.49 -17.69
C LEU A 508 21.59 6.65 -19.21
N ILE A 509 21.93 7.86 -19.65
CA ILE A 509 22.26 8.17 -21.06
C ILE A 509 23.53 7.44 -21.53
N GLN A 510 24.43 7.03 -20.63
CA GLN A 510 25.68 6.35 -21.02
C GLN A 510 25.50 4.84 -21.31
N THR A 511 24.60 4.13 -20.62
CA THR A 511 24.36 2.69 -20.83
C THR A 511 23.64 2.38 -22.14
N THR A 512 22.89 3.33 -22.70
CA THR A 512 22.21 3.16 -24.00
C THR A 512 23.17 3.14 -25.19
N THR A 513 24.44 3.55 -25.01
CA THR A 513 25.45 3.58 -26.08
C THR A 513 25.95 2.18 -26.48
N ILE A 514 25.83 1.20 -25.58
CA ILE A 514 26.27 -0.18 -25.84
C ILE A 514 25.21 -0.89 -26.70
N PRO A 515 25.60 -1.53 -27.81
CA PRO A 515 24.66 -2.26 -28.66
C PRO A 515 24.04 -3.42 -27.89
N PHE A 516 22.76 -3.71 -28.18
CA PHE A 516 21.95 -4.72 -27.50
C PHE A 516 22.67 -6.06 -27.32
N ASP A 517 23.31 -6.57 -28.37
CA ASP A 517 23.95 -7.89 -28.39
C ASP A 517 25.15 -8.03 -27.42
N LEU A 518 25.76 -6.91 -27.03
CA LEU A 518 26.95 -6.86 -26.17
C LEU A 518 26.63 -6.51 -24.72
N ARG A 519 25.38 -6.17 -24.42
CA ARG A 519 24.96 -5.95 -23.03
C ARG A 519 25.12 -7.25 -22.25
N THR A 520 25.71 -7.12 -21.08
CA THR A 520 25.92 -8.22 -20.14
C THR A 520 24.72 -8.32 -19.23
N TYR A 521 24.11 -9.49 -19.20
CA TYR A 521 22.93 -9.81 -18.40
C TYR A 521 23.27 -10.84 -17.33
N ASN A 522 22.69 -10.64 -16.15
CA ASN A 522 22.62 -11.59 -15.07
C ASN A 522 21.22 -12.21 -15.04
N MET A 523 21.12 -13.45 -14.60
CA MET A 523 19.85 -14.17 -14.52
C MET A 523 19.38 -14.28 -13.08
N GLN A 524 18.07 -14.15 -12.88
CA GLN A 524 17.46 -14.16 -11.56
C GLN A 524 17.19 -15.58 -11.03
N ILE A 525 16.97 -16.56 -11.91
CA ILE A 525 16.64 -17.95 -11.57
C ILE A 525 17.84 -18.84 -11.85
N THR A 526 18.24 -19.72 -10.93
CA THR A 526 19.36 -20.64 -11.19
C THR A 526 18.94 -21.83 -12.07
N LEU A 527 19.92 -22.47 -12.71
CA LEU A 527 19.65 -23.70 -13.47
C LEU A 527 19.09 -24.83 -12.57
N HIS A 528 19.47 -24.85 -11.29
CA HIS A 528 18.94 -25.80 -10.31
C HIS A 528 17.45 -25.58 -10.06
N ASP A 529 17.04 -24.33 -9.89
CA ASP A 529 15.63 -23.95 -9.68
C ASP A 529 14.79 -24.29 -10.92
N LEU A 530 15.32 -24.04 -12.13
CA LEU A 530 14.66 -24.42 -13.39
C LEU A 530 14.38 -25.93 -13.46
N ARG A 531 15.26 -26.77 -12.94
CA ARG A 531 15.03 -28.22 -12.91
C ARG A 531 13.88 -28.62 -11.99
N GLY A 532 13.66 -27.89 -10.90
CA GLY A 532 12.55 -28.11 -9.98
C GLY A 532 11.20 -27.75 -10.60
N VAL A 533 11.17 -26.74 -11.47
CA VAL A 533 9.93 -26.22 -12.08
C VAL A 533 9.58 -26.90 -13.39
N VAL A 534 10.56 -27.21 -14.24
CA VAL A 534 10.31 -27.80 -15.56
C VAL A 534 9.84 -29.24 -15.44
N SER A 535 8.68 -29.54 -16.02
CA SER A 535 8.14 -30.89 -16.06
C SER A 535 9.10 -31.88 -16.73
N LYS A 536 9.21 -33.08 -16.15
CA LYS A 536 9.97 -34.21 -16.70
C LYS A 536 9.46 -34.65 -18.08
N SER A 537 8.24 -34.28 -18.46
CA SER A 537 7.66 -34.55 -19.78
C SER A 537 8.20 -33.64 -20.87
N SER A 538 8.83 -32.52 -20.54
CA SER A 538 9.38 -31.59 -21.52
C SER A 538 10.62 -32.16 -22.21
N MET A 539 10.72 -31.97 -23.53
CA MET A 539 11.88 -32.32 -24.34
C MET A 539 13.18 -31.67 -23.84
N PHE A 540 13.05 -30.53 -23.15
CA PHE A 540 14.18 -29.73 -22.67
C PHE A 540 14.61 -30.08 -21.24
N TYR A 541 13.88 -30.97 -20.55
CA TYR A 541 14.23 -31.41 -19.19
C TYR A 541 15.67 -31.95 -19.05
N PRO A 542 16.20 -32.79 -19.97
CA PRO A 542 17.58 -33.27 -19.86
C PRO A 542 18.64 -32.15 -19.90
N TRP A 543 18.29 -31.00 -20.48
CA TRP A 543 19.19 -29.85 -20.63
C TRP A 543 19.21 -28.94 -19.39
N THR A 544 18.33 -29.18 -18.42
CA THR A 544 18.35 -28.52 -17.10
C THR A 544 19.47 -29.05 -16.20
N GLN A 545 20.18 -30.10 -16.62
CA GLN A 545 21.38 -30.61 -15.98
C GLN A 545 22.59 -30.40 -16.91
N LEU A 546 23.74 -30.00 -16.35
CA LEU A 546 25.01 -30.03 -17.07
C LEU A 546 25.65 -31.41 -17.01
#